data_AF-A0AAD4SGK3-F1
#
_entry.id   AF-A0AAD4SGK3-F1
#
_cell.length_a   1.000
_cell.length_b   1.000
_cell.length_c   1.000
_cell.angle_alpha   90.00
_cell.angle_beta   90.00
_cell.angle_gamma   90.00
#
_symmetry.space_group_name_H-M   'P 1'
#
loop_
_entity.id
_entity.type
_entity.pdbx_description
1 polymer ?
#
loop_
_entity_poly.entity_id
_entity_poly.type
_entity_poly.pdbx_seq_one_letter_code
_entity_poly.pdbx_strand_id
1 'polypeptide(L)'
;MAELAQQTSTATDVYTTGTPSSGGSKDNTIWRGLLNWLSLFFQVFIQLLKGTPSFTTKFLSFTHFRHRFLLSSSPPPLDSPSFSPLPVVDDEVELDHLESPPSHLNTNNSNNDNKDDEGIEKLTVVLDLDETLVSAYETSSLPASIINQAKEAGLMCFELECVSVEKDYDGKPKVNHVTVFERPNLKEFLKQISEFADLILFTAGLEGYAKPLVDIIDAGNLFKLRLYRPSTCSTEYREHVKDLSCLSKDLSRTVIVDNNPFSFLLQPLNGIPCVPFVAGQPRDDQLLEVLLPLLKHLSLQKDVRPVLYERFHMPEWFEKHGIPACNWTYNSVSQGS
;
A
#
# COMPACT_ATOMS: atom_id res chain seq x y z
N MET A 1 48.37 -26.29 57.96
CA MET A 1 47.30 -27.03 58.65
C MET A 1 46.19 -27.26 57.62
N ALA A 2 46.44 -28.08 56.59
CA ALA A 2 46.24 -29.55 56.53
C ALA A 2 44.97 -29.78 55.67
N GLU A 3 44.86 -30.72 54.73
CA GLU A 3 45.67 -31.88 54.30
C GLU A 3 45.37 -32.07 52.78
N LEU A 4 46.32 -32.32 51.86
CA LEU A 4 46.72 -33.65 51.36
C LEU A 4 45.58 -34.70 51.34
N ALA A 5 45.32 -35.48 50.29
CA ALA A 5 45.91 -35.61 48.95
C ALA A 5 44.95 -36.40 48.05
N GLN A 6 45.15 -36.43 46.72
CA GLN A 6 44.97 -37.67 45.95
C GLN A 6 45.70 -37.66 44.59
N GLN A 7 45.95 -38.86 44.07
CA GLN A 7 47.05 -39.17 43.17
C GLN A 7 46.55 -40.05 42.00
N THR A 8 47.00 -39.73 40.79
CA THR A 8 47.31 -40.63 39.66
C THR A 8 46.40 -41.83 39.27
N SER A 9 46.04 -41.82 37.97
CA SER A 9 46.30 -42.86 36.94
C SER A 9 45.35 -44.06 36.69
N THR A 10 44.87 -44.09 35.42
CA THR A 10 44.88 -45.18 34.41
C THR A 10 43.89 -46.36 34.41
N ALA A 11 43.54 -46.74 33.17
CA ALA A 11 43.20 -48.08 32.63
C ALA A 11 41.71 -48.46 32.38
N THR A 12 41.30 -48.20 31.13
CA THR A 12 40.59 -49.08 30.14
C THR A 12 39.70 -50.29 30.51
N ASP A 13 38.54 -50.31 29.83
CA ASP A 13 37.91 -51.41 29.06
C ASP A 13 36.79 -52.37 29.58
N VAL A 14 35.57 -52.06 29.10
CA VAL A 14 34.47 -52.87 28.49
C VAL A 14 33.83 -54.11 29.19
N TYR A 15 32.48 -54.15 29.08
CA TYR A 15 31.49 -55.28 29.24
C TYR A 15 30.73 -55.37 30.60
N THR A 16 29.39 -55.54 30.71
CA THR A 16 28.24 -55.62 29.76
C THR A 16 26.88 -55.23 30.42
N THR A 17 25.92 -54.66 29.64
CA THR A 17 24.44 -54.51 29.86
C THR A 17 23.88 -53.95 31.18
N GLY A 18 23.16 -52.81 31.06
CA GLY A 18 22.09 -52.38 31.97
C GLY A 18 21.30 -51.19 31.39
N THR A 19 20.03 -51.38 31.03
CA THR A 19 19.11 -50.33 30.55
C THR A 19 18.62 -49.45 31.71
N PRO A 20 18.41 -48.12 31.53
CA PRO A 20 17.11 -47.67 30.99
C PRO A 20 17.10 -46.40 30.10
N SER A 21 16.10 -46.39 29.19
CA SER A 21 15.31 -45.24 28.69
C SER A 21 15.96 -43.99 28.03
N SER A 22 15.36 -43.63 26.88
CA SER A 22 15.27 -42.29 26.25
C SER A 22 16.49 -41.75 25.49
N GLY A 23 16.31 -41.50 24.18
CA GLY A 23 17.34 -40.97 23.29
C GLY A 23 16.93 -40.86 21.82
N GLY A 24 15.74 -40.30 21.54
CA GLY A 24 15.18 -40.26 20.18
C GLY A 24 15.87 -39.25 19.24
N SER A 25 16.45 -39.78 18.15
CA SER A 25 16.58 -39.17 16.81
C SER A 25 16.75 -37.63 16.72
N LYS A 26 18.00 -37.14 16.73
CA LYS A 26 18.35 -35.80 16.23
C LYS A 26 19.04 -35.76 14.86
N ASP A 27 19.65 -36.85 14.41
CA ASP A 27 20.45 -36.82 13.16
C ASP A 27 19.59 -37.00 11.89
N ASN A 28 18.54 -37.82 11.95
CA ASN A 28 17.66 -38.07 10.80
C ASN A 28 16.89 -36.80 10.36
N THR A 29 16.68 -35.83 11.24
CA THR A 29 16.05 -34.55 10.91
C THR A 29 17.03 -33.57 10.26
N ILE A 30 18.29 -33.55 10.72
CA ILE A 30 19.35 -32.69 10.14
C ILE A 30 19.67 -33.15 8.71
N TRP A 31 19.88 -34.45 8.48
CA TRP A 31 20.13 -34.99 7.14
C TRP A 31 18.95 -34.80 6.19
N ARG A 32 17.71 -34.93 6.67
CA ARG A 32 16.51 -34.62 5.86
C ARG A 32 16.38 -33.12 5.56
N GLY A 33 16.80 -32.26 6.48
CA GLY A 33 16.93 -30.81 6.26
C GLY A 33 17.94 -30.47 5.17
N LEU A 34 19.14 -31.05 5.24
CA LEU A 34 20.20 -30.88 4.23
C LEU A 34 19.77 -31.39 2.84
N LEU A 35 19.13 -32.56 2.75
CA LEU A 35 18.61 -33.10 1.49
C LEU A 35 17.50 -32.23 0.90
N ASN A 36 16.59 -31.71 1.74
CA ASN A 36 15.58 -30.75 1.29
C ASN A 36 16.21 -29.44 0.78
N TRP A 37 17.26 -28.95 1.45
CA TRP A 37 17.97 -27.73 1.05
C TRP A 37 18.74 -27.91 -0.26
N LEU A 38 19.39 -29.06 -0.44
CA LEU A 38 20.02 -29.47 -1.70
C LEU A 38 19.00 -29.62 -2.83
N SER A 39 17.83 -30.20 -2.56
CA SER A 39 16.74 -30.30 -3.54
C SER A 39 16.25 -28.91 -3.97
N LEU A 40 16.06 -27.99 -3.02
CA LEU A 40 15.59 -26.63 -3.28
C LEU A 40 16.65 -25.82 -4.06
N PHE A 41 17.93 -25.99 -3.72
CA PHE A 41 19.05 -25.42 -4.47
C PHE A 41 19.11 -25.94 -5.91
N PHE A 42 18.98 -27.25 -6.12
CA PHE A 42 18.92 -27.84 -7.46
C PHE A 42 17.70 -27.35 -8.25
N GLN A 43 16.55 -27.18 -7.61
CA GLN A 43 15.33 -26.72 -8.26
C GLN A 43 15.45 -25.25 -8.71
N VAL A 44 16.12 -24.40 -7.92
CA VAL A 44 16.52 -23.04 -8.32
C VAL A 44 17.53 -23.07 -9.47
N PHE A 45 18.57 -23.91 -9.39
CA PHE A 45 19.60 -24.01 -10.42
C PHE A 45 19.06 -24.49 -11.78
N ILE A 46 18.11 -25.43 -11.77
CA ILE A 46 17.38 -25.89 -12.97
C ILE A 46 16.47 -24.79 -13.53
N GLN A 47 15.92 -23.89 -12.71
CA GLN A 47 15.16 -22.73 -13.20
C GLN A 47 16.06 -21.65 -13.82
N LEU A 48 17.26 -21.43 -13.26
CA LEU A 48 18.28 -20.55 -13.86
C LEU A 48 18.75 -21.07 -15.23
N LEU A 49 18.99 -22.38 -15.37
CA LEU A 49 19.32 -23.02 -16.65
C LEU A 49 18.16 -23.02 -17.67
N LYS A 50 16.91 -22.79 -17.23
CA LYS A 50 15.71 -22.76 -18.08
C LYS A 50 15.23 -21.36 -18.45
N GLY A 51 15.95 -20.31 -18.07
CA GLY A 51 15.73 -18.95 -18.60
C GLY A 51 14.43 -18.26 -18.18
N THR A 52 13.77 -18.71 -17.11
CA THR A 52 12.57 -18.05 -16.56
C THR A 52 12.93 -17.01 -15.49
N PRO A 53 12.61 -15.71 -15.66
CA PRO A 53 12.99 -14.68 -14.70
C PRO A 53 12.05 -14.67 -13.48
N SER A 54 12.50 -15.16 -12.34
CA SER A 54 11.79 -15.03 -11.04
C SER A 54 12.70 -15.03 -9.82
N PHE A 55 13.99 -14.70 -9.98
CA PHE A 55 14.95 -14.76 -8.88
C PHE A 55 15.02 -13.50 -8.01
N THR A 56 14.57 -12.35 -8.50
CA THR A 56 14.57 -11.08 -7.76
C THR A 56 13.47 -11.01 -6.68
N THR A 57 12.31 -11.63 -6.92
CA THR A 57 11.13 -11.49 -6.05
C THR A 57 11.23 -12.26 -4.73
N LYS A 58 12.04 -13.33 -4.65
CA LYS A 58 12.12 -14.18 -3.44
C LYS A 58 13.28 -13.87 -2.49
N PHE A 59 14.32 -13.14 -2.92
CA PHE A 59 15.39 -12.74 -2.00
C PHE A 59 14.95 -11.56 -1.09
N LEU A 60 14.03 -10.72 -1.58
CA LEU A 60 13.51 -9.56 -0.85
C LEU A 60 12.52 -9.91 0.28
N SER A 61 11.94 -11.11 0.31
CA SER A 61 11.02 -11.50 1.39
C SER A 61 11.74 -11.81 2.70
N PHE A 62 13.05 -12.09 2.67
CA PHE A 62 13.85 -12.36 3.88
C PHE A 62 14.39 -11.09 4.56
N THR A 63 14.52 -9.98 3.84
CA THR A 63 14.95 -8.69 4.42
C THR A 63 13.79 -7.87 4.98
N HIS A 64 12.55 -8.14 4.52
CA HIS A 64 11.34 -7.43 4.96
C HIS A 64 10.97 -7.62 6.45
N PHE A 65 11.51 -8.63 7.13
CA PHE A 65 11.15 -8.96 8.52
C PHE A 65 11.89 -8.12 9.59
N ARG A 66 12.64 -7.07 9.21
CA ARG A 66 13.53 -6.34 10.15
C ARG A 66 13.39 -4.82 10.24
N HIS A 67 12.54 -4.17 9.45
CA HIS A 67 12.35 -2.71 9.49
C HIS A 67 10.90 -2.30 9.78
N ARG A 68 10.33 -2.81 10.89
CA ARG A 68 8.99 -2.44 11.39
C ARG A 68 9.03 -1.90 12.83
N PHE A 69 9.71 -0.77 12.99
CA PHE A 69 9.54 0.20 14.08
C PHE A 69 9.70 1.56 13.37
N LEU A 70 8.82 2.56 13.51
CA LEU A 70 8.05 2.98 14.68
C LEU A 70 6.55 3.15 14.38
N LEU A 71 5.70 2.64 15.28
CA LEU A 71 4.48 3.27 15.82
C LEU A 71 3.80 2.24 16.75
N SER A 72 3.91 2.45 18.06
CA SER A 72 3.19 1.65 19.07
C SER A 72 1.69 1.96 18.98
N SER A 73 0.74 1.04 19.19
CA SER A 73 0.77 -0.25 19.89
C SER A 73 -0.22 -1.26 19.27
N SER A 74 -0.07 -2.54 19.66
CA SER A 74 -0.87 -3.74 19.28
C SER A 74 -0.50 -4.41 17.94
N PRO A 75 -0.13 -5.71 17.94
CA PRO A 75 0.13 -6.46 16.72
C PRO A 75 -1.19 -6.94 16.07
N PRO A 76 -1.42 -6.69 14.77
CA PRO A 76 -2.46 -7.40 14.04
C PRO A 76 -2.08 -8.88 13.88
N PRO A 77 -3.06 -9.79 13.68
CA PRO A 77 -2.76 -11.18 13.35
C PRO A 77 -1.90 -11.29 12.09
N LEU A 78 -1.04 -12.30 12.06
CA LEU A 78 -0.10 -12.57 10.98
C LEU A 78 -0.83 -12.86 9.65
N ASP A 79 -0.09 -12.72 8.55
CA ASP A 79 -0.53 -13.00 7.16
C ASP A 79 -1.48 -11.96 6.52
N SER A 80 -0.94 -10.78 6.23
CA SER A 80 -1.43 -9.92 5.13
C SER A 80 -0.62 -10.21 3.86
N PRO A 81 -1.22 -10.80 2.80
CA PRO A 81 -0.52 -11.02 1.54
C PRO A 81 -0.39 -9.69 0.77
N SER A 82 0.79 -9.46 0.18
CA SER A 82 1.02 -8.32 -0.72
C SER A 82 0.20 -8.47 -2.00
N PHE A 83 -0.54 -7.42 -2.38
CA PHE A 83 -1.23 -7.36 -3.67
C PHE A 83 -0.23 -7.62 -4.82
N SER A 84 -0.61 -8.49 -5.74
CA SER A 84 0.13 -8.73 -6.99
C SER A 84 -0.69 -8.15 -8.14
N PRO A 85 -0.11 -7.29 -9.01
CA PRO A 85 -0.83 -6.71 -10.14
C PRO A 85 -1.45 -7.79 -11.04
N LEU A 86 -2.68 -7.55 -11.49
CA LEU A 86 -3.28 -8.32 -12.57
C LEU A 86 -2.63 -7.92 -13.91
N PRO A 87 -2.54 -8.84 -14.90
CA PRO A 87 -1.96 -8.52 -16.19
C PRO A 87 -2.76 -7.41 -16.90
N VAL A 88 -2.03 -6.46 -17.48
CA VAL A 88 -2.60 -5.44 -18.36
C VAL A 88 -3.14 -6.16 -19.61
N VAL A 89 -4.38 -5.84 -19.98
CA VAL A 89 -4.96 -6.19 -21.29
C VAL A 89 -4.86 -4.94 -22.14
N ASP A 90 -4.03 -5.01 -23.18
CA ASP A 90 -3.81 -3.91 -24.11
C ASP A 90 -4.98 -3.83 -25.13
N ASP A 91 -6.08 -3.19 -24.72
CA ASP A 91 -7.12 -2.76 -25.65
C ASP A 91 -6.82 -1.33 -26.15
N GLU A 92 -6.05 -1.24 -27.23
CA GLU A 92 -5.82 0.01 -27.96
C GLU A 92 -7.13 0.52 -28.60
N VAL A 93 -7.71 1.59 -28.06
CA VAL A 93 -8.82 2.30 -28.69
C VAL A 93 -8.29 3.50 -29.46
N GLU A 94 -8.21 3.33 -30.77
CA GLU A 94 -7.84 4.35 -31.75
C GLU A 94 -8.81 5.54 -31.68
N LEU A 95 -8.30 6.73 -31.37
CA LEU A 95 -9.09 7.90 -31.02
C LEU A 95 -8.78 9.06 -31.97
N ASP A 96 -9.26 8.93 -33.21
CA ASP A 96 -8.98 9.89 -34.27
C ASP A 96 -10.22 10.70 -34.70
N HIS A 97 -9.98 11.98 -35.00
CA HIS A 97 -10.89 12.95 -35.65
C HIS A 97 -12.09 13.49 -34.83
N LEU A 98 -11.87 14.60 -34.13
CA LEU A 98 -12.88 15.64 -33.94
C LEU A 98 -12.32 17.02 -34.35
N GLU A 99 -12.76 17.52 -35.50
CA GLU A 99 -12.47 18.88 -35.95
C GLU A 99 -13.24 19.93 -35.12
N SER A 100 -12.62 21.10 -34.92
CA SER A 100 -13.21 22.23 -34.21
C SER A 100 -14.34 22.92 -35.01
N PRO A 101 -15.50 23.24 -34.41
CA PRO A 101 -16.59 23.92 -35.11
C PRO A 101 -16.35 25.44 -35.27
N PRO A 102 -16.88 26.07 -36.34
CA PRO A 102 -16.69 27.49 -36.64
C PRO A 102 -17.66 28.42 -35.89
N SER A 103 -17.37 29.72 -35.94
CA SER A 103 -18.10 30.77 -35.22
C SER A 103 -19.24 31.44 -36.02
N HIS A 104 -20.18 32.03 -35.26
CA HIS A 104 -21.26 32.96 -35.64
C HIS A 104 -22.51 32.41 -36.35
N LEU A 105 -23.68 32.59 -35.71
CA LEU A 105 -24.62 33.67 -36.07
C LEU A 105 -25.76 33.83 -35.02
N ASN A 106 -26.28 35.05 -34.89
CA ASN A 106 -27.40 35.40 -34.00
C ASN A 106 -28.76 35.11 -34.68
N THR A 107 -29.75 34.62 -33.94
CA THR A 107 -31.18 34.92 -34.23
C THR A 107 -32.07 34.68 -33.00
N ASN A 108 -32.96 35.62 -32.70
CA ASN A 108 -33.96 35.48 -31.64
C ASN A 108 -35.19 34.72 -32.18
N ASN A 109 -35.66 33.68 -31.48
CA ASN A 109 -37.05 33.63 -30.99
C ASN A 109 -37.39 32.41 -30.11
N SER A 110 -38.29 32.68 -29.15
CA SER A 110 -39.36 31.78 -28.65
C SER A 110 -39.01 30.42 -28.01
N ASN A 111 -39.29 30.35 -26.70
CA ASN A 111 -39.79 29.21 -25.92
C ASN A 111 -39.54 27.78 -26.44
N ASN A 112 -38.76 27.00 -25.69
CA ASN A 112 -39.12 25.63 -25.30
C ASN A 112 -38.30 25.18 -24.09
N ASP A 113 -38.83 24.20 -23.37
CA ASP A 113 -38.34 23.68 -22.08
C ASP A 113 -36.84 23.35 -22.08
N ASN A 114 -36.04 24.15 -21.37
CA ASN A 114 -34.70 23.74 -20.95
C ASN A 114 -34.86 22.66 -19.87
N LYS A 115 -34.74 21.39 -20.27
CA LYS A 115 -34.23 20.37 -19.35
C LYS A 115 -32.75 20.65 -19.16
N ASP A 116 -32.36 20.85 -17.91
CA ASP A 116 -31.00 21.22 -17.54
C ASP A 116 -30.00 20.16 -18.02
N ASP A 117 -29.02 20.60 -18.82
CA ASP A 117 -27.80 19.83 -19.08
C ASP A 117 -26.92 19.94 -17.82
N GLU A 118 -27.33 19.23 -16.76
CA GLU A 118 -26.55 19.11 -15.54
C GLU A 118 -25.26 18.34 -15.86
N GLY A 119 -24.20 19.11 -16.16
CA GLY A 119 -22.87 18.60 -16.40
C GLY A 119 -22.40 17.74 -15.23
N ILE A 120 -21.70 16.64 -15.54
CA ILE A 120 -21.26 15.65 -14.57
C ILE A 120 -20.42 16.33 -13.47
N GLU A 121 -20.81 16.16 -12.21
CA GLU A 121 -20.08 16.70 -11.06
C GLU A 121 -18.62 16.22 -11.05
N LYS A 122 -17.71 17.07 -10.54
CA LYS A 122 -16.29 16.71 -10.38
C LYS A 122 -16.13 15.41 -9.58
N LEU A 123 -15.18 14.59 -10.00
CA LEU A 123 -14.83 13.36 -9.28
C LEU A 123 -14.23 13.72 -7.93
N THR A 124 -14.65 13.11 -6.83
CA THR A 124 -13.94 13.18 -5.55
C THR A 124 -12.88 12.08 -5.50
N VAL A 125 -11.61 12.47 -5.40
CA VAL A 125 -10.47 11.53 -5.35
C VAL A 125 -9.85 11.61 -3.96
N VAL A 126 -10.04 10.53 -3.19
CA VAL A 126 -9.43 10.32 -1.89
C VAL A 126 -8.08 9.63 -2.11
N LEU A 127 -7.00 10.22 -1.60
CA LEU A 127 -5.65 9.67 -1.69
C LEU A 127 -5.11 9.34 -0.30
N ASP A 128 -4.59 8.12 -0.15
CA ASP A 128 -3.71 7.78 0.96
C ASP A 128 -2.33 8.47 0.83
N LEU A 129 -1.53 8.47 1.90
CA LEU A 129 -0.22 9.12 1.95
C LEU A 129 0.95 8.14 1.84
N ASP A 130 1.07 7.25 2.82
CA ASP A 130 2.27 6.46 3.10
C ASP A 130 2.31 5.21 2.21
N GLU A 131 3.41 5.02 1.47
CA GLU A 131 3.54 4.04 0.38
C GLU A 131 2.58 4.29 -0.81
N THR A 132 1.68 5.27 -0.74
CA THR A 132 0.79 5.66 -1.85
C THR A 132 1.35 6.86 -2.64
N LEU A 133 1.63 7.98 -1.96
CA LEU A 133 2.17 9.22 -2.55
C LEU A 133 3.63 9.49 -2.16
N VAL A 134 4.07 8.97 -1.02
CA VAL A 134 5.43 9.12 -0.49
C VAL A 134 5.92 7.81 0.11
N SER A 135 7.22 7.68 0.33
CA SER A 135 7.80 6.60 1.14
C SER A 135 8.61 7.24 2.27
N ALA A 136 8.34 6.86 3.51
CA ALA A 136 8.90 7.51 4.69
C ALA A 136 9.57 6.49 5.63
N TYR A 137 10.74 6.85 6.14
CA TYR A 137 11.57 5.99 6.98
C TYR A 137 12.13 6.79 8.16
N GLU A 138 12.25 6.18 9.33
CA GLU A 138 13.05 6.75 10.40
C GLU A 138 14.50 6.93 9.92
N THR A 139 15.05 8.15 9.97
CA THR A 139 16.36 8.49 9.39
C THR A 139 17.50 7.63 9.94
N SER A 140 17.41 7.24 11.22
CA SER A 140 18.37 6.34 11.91
C SER A 140 18.36 4.91 11.36
N SER A 141 17.23 4.47 10.80
CA SER A 141 16.97 3.09 10.34
C SER A 141 17.22 2.90 8.84
N LEU A 142 17.45 3.97 8.08
CA LEU A 142 17.56 3.96 6.62
C LEU A 142 19.02 3.83 6.14
N PRO A 143 19.38 2.80 5.35
CA PRO A 143 20.74 2.66 4.84
C PRO A 143 21.12 3.79 3.88
N ALA A 144 22.30 4.40 4.09
CA ALA A 144 22.81 5.48 3.25
C ALA A 144 22.90 5.13 1.75
N SER A 145 23.06 3.85 1.41
CA SER A 145 23.02 3.37 0.01
C SER A 145 21.66 3.63 -0.67
N ILE A 146 20.55 3.49 0.05
CA ILE A 146 19.21 3.77 -0.47
C ILE A 146 19.03 5.27 -0.70
N ILE A 147 19.47 6.10 0.27
CA ILE A 147 19.43 7.56 0.16
C ILE A 147 20.24 8.04 -1.05
N ASN A 148 21.46 7.52 -1.22
CA ASN A 148 22.34 7.89 -2.32
C ASN A 148 21.75 7.43 -3.67
N GLN A 149 21.32 6.17 -3.78
CA GLN A 149 20.72 5.64 -5.00
C GLN A 149 19.47 6.42 -5.44
N ALA A 150 18.61 6.78 -4.48
CA ALA A 150 17.43 7.60 -4.73
C ALA A 150 17.81 9.01 -5.24
N LYS A 151 18.76 9.68 -4.58
CA LYS A 151 19.25 11.01 -4.98
C LYS A 151 19.96 10.99 -6.34
N GLU A 152 20.79 9.99 -6.60
CA GLU A 152 21.46 9.78 -7.90
C GLU A 152 20.46 9.55 -9.03
N ALA A 153 19.33 8.89 -8.74
CA ALA A 153 18.25 8.68 -9.69
C ALA A 153 17.23 9.85 -9.77
N GLY A 154 17.47 10.94 -9.03
CA GLY A 154 16.65 12.16 -9.09
C GLY A 154 15.35 12.13 -8.28
N LEU A 155 15.17 11.18 -7.36
CA LEU A 155 14.03 11.21 -6.42
C LEU A 155 14.13 12.44 -5.50
N MET A 156 13.03 13.19 -5.42
CA MET A 156 12.89 14.26 -4.42
C MET A 156 12.83 13.64 -3.02
N CYS A 157 13.70 14.13 -2.14
CA CYS A 157 13.90 13.61 -0.80
C CYS A 157 14.15 14.75 0.19
N PHE A 158 13.50 14.70 1.35
CA PHE A 158 13.65 15.68 2.42
C PHE A 158 13.55 15.02 3.80
N GLU A 159 14.04 15.72 4.83
CA GLU A 159 13.97 15.25 6.22
C GLU A 159 12.93 16.09 7.00
N LEU A 160 12.24 15.43 7.93
CA LEU A 160 11.25 16.00 8.84
C LEU A 160 11.65 15.75 10.28
N GLU A 161 11.40 16.74 11.13
CA GLU A 161 11.35 16.56 12.58
C GLU A 161 9.89 16.38 13.01
N CYS A 162 9.54 15.18 13.45
CA CYS A 162 8.19 14.82 13.88
C CYS A 162 8.14 14.75 15.41
N VAL A 163 7.34 15.63 16.02
CA VAL A 163 7.17 15.67 17.48
C VAL A 163 6.16 14.61 17.90
N SER A 164 6.60 13.63 18.68
CA SER A 164 5.74 12.62 19.28
C SER A 164 4.90 13.19 20.43
N VAL A 165 3.74 12.59 20.64
CA VAL A 165 2.92 12.78 21.86
C VAL A 165 3.58 12.11 23.06
N GLU A 166 4.41 11.07 22.81
CA GLU A 166 5.24 10.44 23.84
C GLU A 166 6.29 11.43 24.36
N LYS A 167 6.45 11.43 25.69
CA LYS A 167 7.49 12.22 26.36
C LYS A 167 8.70 11.35 26.66
N ASP A 168 9.88 11.96 26.61
CA ASP A 168 11.11 11.38 27.11
C ASP A 168 11.13 11.32 28.66
N TYR A 169 12.21 10.77 29.21
CA TYR A 169 12.41 10.67 30.67
C TYR A 169 12.48 12.02 31.39
N ASP A 170 12.79 13.11 30.68
CA ASP A 170 12.79 14.49 31.19
C ASP A 170 11.40 15.17 31.08
N GLY A 171 10.40 14.48 30.52
CA GLY A 171 9.05 15.01 30.29
C GLY A 171 8.93 15.93 29.07
N LYS A 172 9.95 16.00 28.21
CA LYS A 172 9.94 16.76 26.95
C LYS A 172 9.33 15.91 25.82
N PRO A 173 8.73 16.51 24.79
CA PRO A 173 8.26 15.76 23.62
C PRO A 173 9.41 15.04 22.91
N LYS A 174 9.26 13.74 22.63
CA LYS A 174 10.26 12.99 21.87
C LYS A 174 10.23 13.43 20.40
N VAL A 175 11.36 13.87 19.86
CA VAL A 175 11.51 14.20 18.43
C VAL A 175 12.01 12.97 17.68
N ASN A 176 11.33 12.60 16.59
CA ASN A 176 11.78 11.58 15.65
C ASN A 176 12.20 12.25 14.34
N HIS A 177 13.34 11.87 13.77
CA HIS A 177 13.76 12.31 12.44
C HIS A 177 13.28 11.31 11.39
N VAL A 178 12.57 11.80 10.37
CA VAL A 178 11.99 10.99 9.30
C VAL A 178 12.52 11.47 7.95
N THR A 179 13.09 10.55 7.17
CA THR A 179 13.47 10.79 5.77
C THR A 179 12.30 10.41 4.87
N VAL A 180 11.82 11.34 4.07
CA VAL A 180 10.71 11.16 3.13
C VAL A 180 11.23 11.22 1.69
N PHE A 181 10.67 10.36 0.84
CA PHE A 181 10.85 10.36 -0.61
C PHE A 181 9.50 10.62 -1.27
N GLU A 182 9.40 11.60 -2.16
CA GLU A 182 8.22 11.77 -3.00
C GLU A 182 8.17 10.64 -4.04
N ARG A 183 7.00 10.06 -4.27
CA ARG A 183 6.81 9.13 -5.40
C ARG A 183 7.09 9.87 -6.72
N PRO A 184 7.74 9.26 -7.72
CA PRO A 184 8.05 9.93 -8.98
C PRO A 184 6.83 10.64 -9.57
N ASN A 185 7.04 11.87 -10.03
CA ASN A 185 6.03 12.74 -10.65
C ASN A 185 4.86 13.18 -9.73
N LEU A 186 4.93 13.00 -8.41
CA LEU A 186 3.88 13.39 -7.45
C LEU A 186 3.23 14.76 -7.70
N LYS A 187 4.04 15.80 -7.88
CA LYS A 187 3.55 17.18 -8.05
C LYS A 187 2.80 17.40 -9.36
N GLU A 188 3.24 16.75 -10.44
CA GLU A 188 2.55 16.82 -11.74
C GLU A 188 1.27 15.97 -11.73
N PHE A 189 1.31 14.80 -11.08
CA PHE A 189 0.12 13.97 -10.83
C PHE A 189 -0.97 14.76 -10.09
N LEU A 190 -0.67 15.31 -8.90
CA LEU A 190 -1.61 16.09 -8.10
C LEU A 190 -2.19 17.28 -8.86
N LYS A 191 -1.33 17.99 -9.61
CA LYS A 191 -1.76 19.10 -10.46
C LYS A 191 -2.76 18.64 -11.53
N GLN A 192 -2.44 17.63 -12.33
CA GLN A 192 -3.34 17.18 -13.40
C GLN A 192 -4.67 16.63 -12.88
N ILE A 193 -4.68 15.89 -11.77
CA ILE A 193 -5.95 15.39 -11.22
C ILE A 193 -6.82 16.53 -10.64
N SER A 194 -6.23 17.60 -10.10
CA SER A 194 -6.99 18.75 -9.57
C SER A 194 -7.82 19.50 -10.63
N GLU A 195 -7.46 19.37 -11.91
CA GLU A 195 -8.17 20.00 -13.02
C GLU A 195 -9.59 19.44 -13.15
N PHE A 196 -9.77 18.12 -12.99
CA PHE A 196 -11.05 17.41 -13.15
C PHE A 196 -11.63 16.80 -11.85
N ALA A 197 -10.86 16.79 -10.77
CA ALA A 197 -11.26 16.18 -9.49
C ALA A 197 -11.08 17.12 -8.29
N ASP A 198 -11.85 16.84 -7.25
CA ASP A 198 -11.74 17.39 -5.91
C ASP A 198 -10.89 16.45 -5.05
N LEU A 199 -9.76 16.94 -4.54
CA LEU A 199 -8.77 16.09 -3.87
C LEU A 199 -8.95 16.10 -2.36
N ILE A 200 -8.96 14.91 -1.78
CA ILE A 200 -9.02 14.67 -0.33
C ILE A 200 -7.85 13.81 0.07
N LEU A 201 -7.06 14.25 1.04
CA LEU A 201 -6.10 13.37 1.70
C LEU A 201 -6.84 12.58 2.78
N PHE A 202 -6.70 11.27 2.80
CA PHE A 202 -7.15 10.44 3.93
C PHE A 202 -6.09 9.41 4.26
N THR A 203 -5.31 9.66 5.33
CA THR A 203 -4.21 8.80 5.77
C THR A 203 -4.49 8.17 7.14
N ALA A 204 -4.01 6.95 7.35
CA ALA A 204 -3.90 6.33 8.67
C ALA A 204 -2.70 6.87 9.48
N GLY A 205 -1.93 7.83 8.96
CA GLY A 205 -0.87 8.54 9.68
C GLY A 205 -1.43 9.44 10.80
N LEU A 206 -0.67 9.59 11.89
CA LEU A 206 -0.98 10.57 12.93
C LEU A 206 -0.71 12.00 12.43
N GLU A 207 -1.55 12.96 12.81
CA GLU A 207 -1.47 14.35 12.33
C GLU A 207 -0.10 15.01 12.59
N GLY A 208 0.53 14.77 13.75
CA GLY A 208 1.86 15.31 14.09
C GLY A 208 3.01 14.82 13.20
N TYR A 209 2.79 13.77 12.40
CA TYR A 209 3.68 13.32 11.34
C TYR A 209 3.16 13.76 9.96
N ALA A 210 1.90 13.43 9.65
CA ALA A 210 1.36 13.58 8.31
C ALA A 210 1.16 15.06 7.91
N LYS A 211 0.75 15.93 8.84
CA LYS A 211 0.51 17.34 8.53
C LYS A 211 1.76 18.07 8.01
N PRO A 212 2.91 18.12 8.73
CA PRO A 212 4.10 18.82 8.24
C PRO A 212 4.67 18.22 6.95
N LEU A 213 4.48 16.91 6.72
CA LEU A 213 4.82 16.27 5.45
C LEU A 213 3.95 16.80 4.31
N VAL A 214 2.62 16.81 4.49
CA VAL A 214 1.67 17.25 3.47
C VAL A 214 1.82 18.75 3.18
N ASP A 215 2.13 19.56 4.18
CA ASP A 215 2.44 20.99 4.01
C ASP A 215 3.65 21.23 3.07
N ILE A 216 4.55 20.25 2.88
CA ILE A 216 5.67 20.32 1.93
C ILE A 216 5.28 19.83 0.53
N ILE A 217 4.63 18.66 0.42
CA ILE A 217 4.30 18.07 -0.89
C ILE A 217 3.12 18.76 -1.58
N ASP A 218 2.20 19.35 -0.81
CA ASP A 218 1.02 20.08 -1.27
C ASP A 218 1.14 21.59 -0.98
N ALA A 219 2.26 22.20 -1.39
CA ALA A 219 2.48 23.64 -1.28
C ALA A 219 1.43 24.49 -2.06
N GLY A 220 0.71 23.87 -3.00
CA GLY A 220 -0.39 24.49 -3.75
C GLY A 220 -1.74 24.49 -3.02
N ASN A 221 -1.88 23.78 -1.90
CA ASN A 221 -3.15 23.53 -1.19
C ASN A 221 -4.23 22.93 -2.13
N LEU A 222 -3.85 21.95 -2.94
CA LEU A 222 -4.74 21.21 -3.84
C LEU A 222 -5.67 20.26 -3.07
N PHE A 223 -5.26 19.78 -1.89
CA PHE A 223 -6.15 19.00 -1.02
C PHE A 223 -7.18 19.89 -0.31
N LYS A 224 -8.45 19.76 -0.70
CA LYS A 224 -9.58 20.50 -0.10
C LYS A 224 -9.87 20.08 1.34
N LEU A 225 -9.57 18.83 1.67
CA LEU A 225 -9.77 18.24 2.99
C LEU A 225 -8.59 17.31 3.31
N ARG A 226 -8.17 17.28 4.57
CA ARG A 226 -7.11 16.40 5.08
C ARG A 226 -7.63 15.65 6.30
N LEU A 227 -7.80 14.34 6.16
CA LEU A 227 -8.23 13.41 7.19
C LEU A 227 -7.03 12.56 7.64
N TYR A 228 -6.82 12.49 8.95
CA TYR A 228 -5.72 11.76 9.58
C TYR A 228 -6.26 10.56 10.38
N ARG A 229 -5.38 9.81 11.07
CA ARG A 229 -5.76 8.64 11.89
C ARG A 229 -7.03 8.82 12.76
N PRO A 230 -7.27 9.94 13.46
CA PRO A 230 -8.48 10.11 14.27
C PRO A 230 -9.80 10.10 13.49
N SER A 231 -9.76 10.29 12.17
CA SER A 231 -10.91 10.19 11.26
C SER A 231 -11.17 8.76 10.77
N THR A 232 -10.26 7.82 11.03
CA THR A 232 -10.46 6.40 10.72
C THR A 232 -11.38 5.73 11.75
N CYS A 233 -12.07 4.66 11.35
CA CYS A 233 -12.86 3.83 12.23
C CYS A 233 -12.22 2.44 12.45
N SER A 234 -12.72 1.71 13.45
CA SER A 234 -12.43 0.29 13.64
C SER A 234 -13.66 -0.54 13.33
N THR A 235 -13.45 -1.64 12.62
CA THR A 235 -14.43 -2.68 12.31
C THR A 235 -14.10 -3.95 13.10
N GLU A 236 -14.97 -4.97 13.07
CA GLU A 236 -14.66 -6.28 13.65
C GLU A 236 -13.47 -7.00 12.98
N TYR A 237 -13.12 -6.62 11.74
CA TYR A 237 -12.05 -7.25 10.95
C TYR A 237 -10.73 -6.50 11.01
N ARG A 238 -10.78 -5.17 11.06
CA ARG A 238 -9.64 -4.25 10.83
C ARG A 238 -9.81 -2.94 11.57
N GLU A 239 -8.71 -2.43 12.12
CA GLU A 239 -8.57 -1.05 12.59
C GLU A 239 -8.13 -0.14 11.44
N HIS A 240 -8.25 1.18 11.65
CA HIS A 240 -7.83 2.22 10.72
C HIS A 240 -8.50 2.18 9.33
N VAL A 241 -9.76 1.75 9.29
CA VAL A 241 -10.58 1.75 8.08
C VAL A 241 -11.09 3.17 7.78
N LYS A 242 -11.05 3.56 6.50
CA LYS A 242 -11.38 4.89 5.98
C LYS A 242 -12.80 4.87 5.44
N ASP A 243 -13.78 5.13 6.31
CA ASP A 243 -15.19 5.14 5.94
C ASP A 243 -15.53 6.36 5.07
N LEU A 244 -15.79 6.13 3.78
CA LEU A 244 -16.11 7.19 2.83
C LEU A 244 -17.49 7.83 3.08
N SER A 245 -18.37 7.21 3.88
CA SER A 245 -19.69 7.77 4.19
C SER A 245 -19.64 9.09 4.99
N CYS A 246 -18.49 9.43 5.59
CA CYS A 246 -18.26 10.73 6.20
C CYS A 246 -18.09 11.88 5.18
N LEU A 247 -17.86 11.57 3.90
CA LEU A 247 -17.64 12.55 2.83
C LEU A 247 -18.95 12.87 2.08
N SER A 248 -19.70 11.83 1.72
CA SER A 248 -20.96 11.97 0.96
C SER A 248 -21.89 10.79 1.23
N LYS A 249 -23.20 11.03 1.02
CA LYS A 249 -24.24 9.98 1.03
C LYS A 249 -24.31 9.21 -0.28
N ASP A 250 -23.98 9.84 -1.40
CA ASP A 250 -23.78 9.15 -2.67
C ASP A 250 -22.30 9.14 -3.04
N LEU A 251 -21.80 7.93 -3.31
CA LEU A 251 -20.40 7.65 -3.63
C LEU A 251 -20.23 7.29 -5.12
N SER A 252 -21.27 7.45 -5.94
CA SER A 252 -21.21 7.33 -7.41
C SER A 252 -20.05 8.13 -8.04
N ARG A 253 -19.71 9.28 -7.45
CA ARG A 253 -18.62 10.19 -7.87
C ARG A 253 -17.44 10.23 -6.89
N THR A 254 -17.26 9.22 -6.04
CA THR A 254 -16.13 9.16 -5.09
C THR A 254 -15.25 7.93 -5.31
N VAL A 255 -13.94 8.10 -5.32
CA VAL A 255 -12.95 6.99 -5.37
C VAL A 255 -11.90 7.15 -4.29
N ILE A 256 -11.32 6.05 -3.83
CA ILE A 256 -10.16 6.03 -2.92
C ILE A 256 -9.01 5.23 -3.52
N VAL A 257 -7.82 5.82 -3.56
CA VAL A 257 -6.57 5.15 -3.95
C VAL A 257 -5.76 4.85 -2.69
N ASP A 258 -5.43 3.57 -2.49
CA ASP A 258 -4.75 3.09 -1.30
C ASP A 258 -3.87 1.88 -1.64
N ASN A 259 -2.68 1.80 -1.05
CA ASN A 259 -1.80 0.64 -1.16
C ASN A 259 -2.29 -0.57 -0.33
N ASN A 260 -3.11 -0.31 0.70
CA ASN A 260 -3.69 -1.32 1.57
C ASN A 260 -5.20 -1.45 1.31
N PRO A 261 -5.67 -2.53 0.64
CA PRO A 261 -7.09 -2.72 0.37
C PRO A 261 -7.99 -2.57 1.60
N PHE A 262 -7.54 -3.07 2.77
CA PHE A 262 -8.33 -3.00 4.01
C PHE A 262 -8.64 -1.58 4.47
N SER A 263 -7.92 -0.56 4.00
CA SER A 263 -8.24 0.83 4.25
C SER A 263 -9.63 1.20 3.72
N PHE A 264 -10.07 0.64 2.58
CA PHE A 264 -11.38 0.92 1.96
C PHE A 264 -12.39 -0.23 2.12
N LEU A 265 -12.23 -1.06 3.16
CA LEU A 265 -13.03 -2.27 3.43
C LEU A 265 -14.55 -2.05 3.44
N LEU A 266 -15.03 -0.88 3.86
CA LEU A 266 -16.46 -0.55 3.94
C LEU A 266 -17.05 -0.15 2.57
N GLN A 267 -16.22 0.23 1.61
CA GLN A 267 -16.64 0.66 0.26
C GLN A 267 -15.72 0.04 -0.83
N PRO A 268 -15.70 -1.30 -0.97
CA PRO A 268 -14.80 -2.00 -1.89
C PRO A 268 -15.01 -1.60 -3.36
N LEU A 269 -16.25 -1.23 -3.72
CA LEU A 269 -16.63 -0.79 -5.07
C LEU A 269 -16.11 0.62 -5.42
N ASN A 270 -15.55 1.35 -4.45
CA ASN A 270 -14.98 2.68 -4.63
C ASN A 270 -13.44 2.67 -4.54
N GLY A 271 -12.84 1.49 -4.27
CA GLY A 271 -11.41 1.33 -4.04
C GLY A 271 -10.60 1.06 -5.30
N ILE A 272 -9.46 1.74 -5.40
CA ILE A 272 -8.40 1.51 -6.39
C ILE A 272 -7.17 0.99 -5.63
N PRO A 273 -6.92 -0.33 -5.60
CA PRO A 273 -5.70 -0.87 -5.00
C PRO A 273 -4.49 -0.44 -5.82
N CYS A 274 -3.43 -0.01 -5.14
CA CYS A 274 -2.21 0.49 -5.78
C CYS A 274 -0.97 -0.27 -5.28
N VAL A 275 0.10 -0.39 -6.08
CA VAL A 275 1.36 -0.99 -5.61
C VAL A 275 2.03 -0.03 -4.61
N PRO A 276 2.48 -0.53 -3.44
CA PRO A 276 3.28 0.24 -2.49
C PRO A 276 4.56 0.83 -3.11
N PHE A 277 4.79 2.12 -2.89
CA PHE A 277 6.01 2.82 -3.28
C PHE A 277 7.10 2.71 -2.21
N VAL A 278 8.30 2.33 -2.64
CA VAL A 278 9.51 2.34 -1.80
C VAL A 278 10.64 3.13 -2.44
N ALA A 279 11.49 3.77 -1.65
CA ALA A 279 12.60 4.61 -2.14
C ALA A 279 13.60 3.89 -3.06
N GLY A 280 13.64 2.55 -3.01
CA GLY A 280 14.42 1.71 -3.94
C GLY A 280 13.85 1.60 -5.36
N GLN A 281 12.72 2.23 -5.65
CA GLN A 281 12.04 2.22 -6.97
C GLN A 281 11.97 3.63 -7.59
N PRO A 282 13.11 4.25 -7.97
CA PRO A 282 13.13 5.60 -8.53
C PRO A 282 12.54 5.71 -9.95
N ARG A 283 12.16 4.59 -10.56
CA ARG A 283 11.47 4.51 -11.86
C ARG A 283 10.04 3.98 -11.72
N ASP A 284 9.44 4.14 -10.55
CA ASP A 284 8.00 3.94 -10.37
C ASP A 284 7.24 4.90 -11.30
N ASP A 285 6.29 4.35 -12.04
CA ASP A 285 5.48 5.02 -13.07
C ASP A 285 4.00 5.10 -12.69
N GLN A 286 3.63 4.53 -11.53
CA GLN A 286 2.25 4.23 -11.18
C GLN A 286 1.34 5.47 -11.09
N LEU A 287 1.88 6.62 -10.67
CA LEU A 287 1.08 7.85 -10.61
C LEU A 287 0.62 8.31 -12.00
N LEU A 288 1.53 8.41 -12.98
CA LEU A 288 1.22 8.97 -14.30
C LEU A 288 0.72 7.95 -15.31
N GLU A 289 1.23 6.72 -15.30
CA GLU A 289 0.92 5.73 -16.33
C GLU A 289 -0.23 4.80 -15.94
N VAL A 290 -0.50 4.62 -14.64
CA VAL A 290 -1.54 3.69 -14.15
C VAL A 290 -2.73 4.41 -13.52
N LEU A 291 -2.47 5.29 -12.54
CA LEU A 291 -3.54 5.95 -11.77
C LEU A 291 -4.16 7.12 -12.53
N LEU A 292 -3.34 8.01 -13.10
CA LEU A 292 -3.83 9.18 -13.82
C LEU A 292 -4.77 8.86 -15.00
N PRO A 293 -4.49 7.87 -15.89
CA PRO A 293 -5.39 7.54 -16.99
C PRO A 293 -6.69 6.90 -16.50
N LEU A 294 -6.61 6.05 -15.47
CA LEU A 294 -7.79 5.47 -14.80
C LEU A 294 -8.67 6.56 -14.17
N LEU A 295 -8.08 7.52 -13.43
CA LEU A 295 -8.81 8.62 -12.83
C LEU A 295 -9.43 9.56 -13.88
N LYS A 296 -8.74 9.83 -14.99
CA LYS A 296 -9.30 10.56 -16.14
C LYS A 296 -10.51 9.82 -16.73
N HIS A 297 -10.40 8.51 -16.97
CA HIS A 297 -11.53 7.69 -17.44
C HIS A 297 -12.71 7.72 -16.47
N LEU A 298 -12.47 7.53 -15.17
CA LEU A 298 -13.51 7.56 -14.13
C LEU A 298 -14.15 8.94 -13.97
N SER A 299 -13.45 10.04 -14.27
CA SER A 299 -14.04 11.37 -14.24
C SER A 299 -15.17 11.56 -15.26
N LEU A 300 -15.21 10.77 -16.33
CA LEU A 300 -16.25 10.78 -17.37
C LEU A 300 -17.49 9.95 -17.00
N GLN A 301 -17.43 9.11 -15.98
CA GLN A 301 -18.49 8.17 -15.62
C GLN A 301 -19.50 8.77 -14.65
N LYS A 302 -20.81 8.56 -14.87
CA LYS A 302 -21.83 8.98 -13.89
C LYS A 302 -21.77 8.20 -12.58
N ASP A 303 -21.35 6.93 -12.64
CA ASP A 303 -21.07 6.09 -11.49
C ASP A 303 -19.76 5.33 -11.71
N VAL A 304 -18.79 5.49 -10.80
CA VAL A 304 -17.48 4.82 -10.87
C VAL A 304 -17.54 3.35 -10.48
N ARG A 305 -18.54 2.94 -9.69
CA ARG A 305 -18.58 1.64 -9.02
C ARG A 305 -18.63 0.45 -9.99
N PRO A 306 -19.41 0.47 -11.10
CA PRO A 306 -19.40 -0.63 -12.07
C PRO A 306 -18.03 -0.80 -12.75
N VAL A 307 -17.36 0.30 -13.12
CA VAL A 307 -16.04 0.25 -13.77
C VAL A 307 -14.97 -0.29 -12.81
N LEU A 308 -15.01 0.12 -11.54
CA LEU A 308 -14.10 -0.39 -10.51
C LEU A 308 -14.39 -1.85 -10.14
N TYR A 309 -15.65 -2.28 -10.16
CA TYR A 309 -16.03 -3.67 -9.96
C TYR A 309 -15.42 -4.58 -11.04
N GLU A 310 -15.68 -4.30 -12.32
CA GLU A 310 -15.15 -5.09 -13.44
C GLU A 310 -13.61 -5.06 -13.52
N ARG A 311 -12.97 -3.97 -13.06
CA ARG A 311 -11.50 -3.85 -13.11
C ARG A 311 -10.78 -4.59 -11.99
N PHE A 312 -11.37 -4.66 -10.79
CA PHE A 312 -10.64 -5.11 -9.59
C PHE A 312 -11.31 -6.26 -8.83
N HIS A 313 -12.62 -6.50 -9.00
CA HIS A 313 -13.39 -7.50 -8.24
C HIS A 313 -13.08 -7.47 -6.73
N MET A 314 -13.05 -6.26 -6.16
CA MET A 314 -12.68 -6.06 -4.75
C MET A 314 -13.58 -6.80 -3.75
N PRO A 315 -14.92 -6.89 -3.93
CA PRO A 315 -15.77 -7.72 -3.08
C PRO A 315 -15.27 -9.18 -3.01
N GLU A 316 -15.05 -9.81 -4.16
CA GLU A 316 -14.56 -11.18 -4.28
C GLU A 316 -13.11 -11.33 -3.78
N TRP A 317 -12.30 -10.28 -3.89
CA TRP A 317 -10.98 -10.22 -3.25
C TRP A 317 -11.12 -10.29 -1.73
N PHE A 318 -12.00 -9.50 -1.13
CA PHE A 318 -12.22 -9.52 0.32
C PHE A 318 -12.86 -10.82 0.83
N GLU A 319 -13.77 -11.44 0.06
CA GLU A 319 -14.31 -12.78 0.38
C GLU A 319 -13.19 -13.83 0.46
N LYS A 320 -12.26 -13.83 -0.51
CA LYS A 320 -11.08 -14.72 -0.51
C LYS A 320 -10.14 -14.46 0.68
N HIS A 321 -10.22 -13.29 1.30
CA HIS A 321 -9.48 -12.91 2.52
C HIS A 321 -10.34 -12.99 3.79
N GLY A 322 -11.49 -13.66 3.74
CA GLY A 322 -12.30 -14.00 4.92
C GLY A 322 -13.29 -12.92 5.38
N ILE A 323 -13.60 -11.92 4.54
CA ILE A 323 -14.62 -10.90 4.84
C ILE A 323 -15.89 -11.20 4.04
N PRO A 324 -17.07 -11.35 4.66
CA PRO A 324 -18.28 -11.76 3.95
C PRO A 324 -18.94 -10.62 3.15
N ALA A 325 -19.42 -10.93 1.94
CA ALA A 325 -20.02 -9.92 1.04
C ALA A 325 -21.39 -9.36 1.47
N CYS A 326 -22.02 -9.91 2.51
CA CYS A 326 -23.23 -9.33 3.09
C CYS A 326 -23.04 -7.89 3.62
N ASN A 327 -21.79 -7.45 3.79
CA ASN A 327 -21.44 -6.12 4.26
C ASN A 327 -21.43 -5.04 3.17
N TRP A 328 -21.60 -5.41 1.89
CA TRP A 328 -21.52 -4.48 0.74
C TRP A 328 -22.78 -4.49 -0.14
N THR A 329 -23.93 -4.91 0.41
CA THR A 329 -25.17 -5.09 -0.37
C THR A 329 -25.54 -3.85 -1.16
N TYR A 330 -25.56 -4.01 -2.48
CA TYR A 330 -26.05 -3.01 -3.42
C TYR A 330 -27.50 -2.68 -3.10
N ASN A 331 -27.80 -1.44 -2.71
CA ASN A 331 -29.16 -0.91 -2.83
C ASN A 331 -29.41 -0.66 -4.31
N SER A 332 -29.73 -1.72 -5.05
CA SER A 332 -30.15 -1.64 -6.45
C SER A 332 -31.46 -0.87 -6.52
N VAL A 333 -31.37 0.42 -6.82
CA VAL A 333 -32.50 1.28 -7.13
C VAL A 333 -33.20 0.72 -8.37
N SER A 334 -34.31 0.02 -8.12
CA SER A 334 -35.42 -0.25 -9.04
C SER A 334 -35.07 -0.26 -10.54
N GLN A 335 -34.72 -1.44 -11.08
CA GLN A 335 -35.15 -1.73 -12.44
C GLN A 335 -36.67 -1.97 -12.40
N GLY A 336 -37.42 -1.09 -13.06
CA GLY A 336 -38.87 -1.24 -13.18
C GLY A 336 -39.24 -2.44 -14.07
N SER A 337 -40.32 -3.12 -13.70
CA SER A 337 -41.07 -4.07 -14.51
C SER A 337 -42.52 -4.04 -14.06
#